data_AF-Q08056-F1
#
_entry.id   AF-Q08056-F1
#
_cell.length_a   1.000
_cell.length_b   1.000
_cell.length_c   1.000
_cell.angle_alpha   90.00
_cell.angle_beta   90.00
_cell.angle_gamma   90.00
#
_symmetry.space_group_name_H-M   'P 1'
#
loop_
_entity.id
_entity.type
_entity.pdbx_description
1 polymer ?
#
loop_
_entity_poly.entity_id
_entity_poly.type
_entity_poly.pdbx_seq_one_letter_code
_entity_poly.pdbx_strand_id
1 'polypeptide(L)' 'MKVKKEHASVAFDDQCSILEKEAVNVSLENLKTYPFVKEGLANGTLKLIGAHYDFVSGEFLTWKK' A
#
# COMPACT_ATOMS: atom_id res chain seq x y z
N MET A 1 -3.34 13.76 -8.66
CA MET A 1 -2.98 12.51 -7.94
C MET A 1 -1.79 11.88 -8.62
N LYS A 2 -0.85 11.30 -7.84
CA LYS A 2 0.40 10.68 -8.33
C LYS A 2 0.13 9.66 -9.44
N VAL A 3 -0.81 8.74 -9.21
CA VAL A 3 -1.19 7.69 -10.18
C VAL A 3 -1.68 8.24 -11.51
N LYS A 4 -2.56 9.26 -11.49
CA LYS A 4 -3.03 9.91 -12.73
C LYS A 4 -1.92 10.59 -13.53
N LYS A 5 -0.82 11.01 -12.89
CA LYS A 5 0.33 11.62 -13.57
C LYS A 5 1.28 10.57 -14.14
N GLU A 6 1.55 9.51 -13.38
CA GLU A 6 2.54 8.48 -13.71
C GLU A 6 1.97 7.36 -14.60
N HIS A 7 0.66 7.15 -14.55
CA HIS A 7 -0.05 6.08 -15.29
C HIS A 7 -1.18 6.64 -16.16
N ALA A 8 -1.02 7.83 -16.72
CA ALA A 8 -2.05 8.48 -17.56
C ALA A 8 -2.42 7.66 -18.81
N SER A 9 -1.54 6.76 -19.26
CA SER A 9 -1.69 5.96 -20.47
C SER A 9 -2.39 4.61 -20.28
N VAL A 10 -2.64 4.17 -19.04
CA VAL A 10 -3.37 2.91 -18.77
C VAL A 10 -4.86 3.15 -18.63
N ALA A 11 -5.68 2.11 -18.80
CA ALA A 11 -7.13 2.19 -18.68
C ALA A 11 -7.54 2.67 -17.28
N PHE A 12 -8.71 3.30 -17.16
CA PHE A 12 -9.15 3.86 -15.88
C PHE A 12 -9.22 2.82 -14.76
N ASP A 13 -9.68 1.61 -15.06
CA ASP A 13 -9.76 0.51 -14.10
C ASP A 13 -8.37 0.06 -13.62
N ASP A 14 -7.38 0.05 -14.51
CA ASP A 14 -5.97 -0.20 -14.15
C ASP A 14 -5.43 0.93 -13.27
N GLN A 15 -5.79 2.19 -13.56
CA GLN A 15 -5.42 3.33 -12.69
C GLN A 15 -6.03 3.20 -11.29
N CYS A 16 -7.28 2.73 -11.17
CA CYS A 16 -7.92 2.46 -9.89
C CYS A 16 -7.18 1.36 -9.12
N SER A 17 -6.86 0.25 -9.79
CA SER A 17 -6.13 -0.87 -9.18
C SER A 17 -4.73 -0.47 -8.68
N ILE A 18 -4.03 0.39 -9.43
CA ILE A 18 -2.75 0.97 -9.02
C ILE A 18 -2.95 1.93 -7.84
N LEU A 19 -4.00 2.73 -7.86
CA LEU A 19 -4.33 3.67 -6.78
C LEU A 19 -4.64 2.97 -5.47
N GLU A 20 -5.33 1.84 -5.49
CA GLU A 20 -5.62 1.03 -4.30
C GLU A 20 -4.32 0.59 -3.61
N LYS A 21 -3.36 0.06 -4.37
CA LYS A 21 -2.03 -0.32 -3.84
C LYS A 21 -1.24 0.89 -3.33
N GLU A 22 -1.28 2.01 -4.05
CA GLU A 22 -0.59 3.23 -3.63
C GLU A 22 -1.21 3.86 -2.37
N ALA A 23 -2.53 3.76 -2.19
CA ALA A 23 -3.20 4.23 -0.98
C ALA A 23 -2.80 3.41 0.27
N VAL A 24 -2.67 2.09 0.12
CA VAL A 24 -2.10 1.23 1.17
C VAL A 24 -0.67 1.66 1.49
N ASN A 25 0.16 1.89 0.47
CA ASN A 25 1.54 2.34 0.64
C ASN A 25 1.65 3.66 1.41
N VAL A 26 0.82 4.66 1.08
CA VAL A 26 0.79 5.96 1.80
C VAL A 26 0.40 5.73 3.27
N SER A 27 -0.56 4.85 3.52
CA SER A 27 -1.01 4.55 4.88
C SER A 27 0.09 3.85 5.70
N LEU A 28 0.85 2.94 5.10
CA LEU A 28 2.02 2.32 5.75
C LEU A 28 3.11 3.34 6.09
N GLU A 29 3.39 4.29 5.20
CA GLU A 29 4.33 5.38 5.48
C GLU A 29 3.83 6.29 6.61
N ASN A 30 2.53 6.59 6.63
CA ASN A 30 1.92 7.33 7.74
C ASN A 30 2.05 6.56 9.06
N LEU A 31 1.86 5.24 9.06
CA LEU A 31 2.06 4.41 10.26
C LEU A 31 3.50 4.48 10.79
N LYS A 32 4.51 4.58 9.91
CA LYS A 32 5.92 4.74 10.33
C LYS A 32 6.19 6.07 11.04
N THR A 33 5.31 7.06 10.94
CA THR A 33 5.46 8.36 11.64
C THR A 33 5.09 8.31 13.12
N TYR A 34 4.36 7.28 13.56
CA TYR A 34 3.98 7.13 14.96
C TYR A 34 5.16 6.60 15.80
N PRO A 35 5.50 7.24 16.95
CA PRO A 35 6.66 6.87 17.75
C PRO A 35 6.72 5.39 18.14
N PHE A 36 5.59 4.83 18.61
CA PHE A 36 5.52 3.42 19.03
C PHE A 36 5.66 2.43 17.87
N VAL A 37 5.20 2.80 16.67
CA VAL A 37 5.38 1.97 15.46
C VAL A 37 6.84 1.98 15.06
N LYS A 38 7.48 3.16 15.04
CA LYS A 38 8.89 3.31 14.71
C LYS A 38 9.79 2.53 15.67
N GLU A 39 9.50 2.59 16.97
CA GLU A 39 10.20 1.81 17.99
C GLU A 39 9.98 0.31 17.81
N GLY A 40 8.75 -0.14 17.58
CA GLY A 40 8.46 -1.55 17.33
C GLY A 40 9.16 -2.11 16.08
N LEU A 41 9.26 -1.30 15.03
CA LEU A 41 10.01 -1.64 13.81
C LEU A 41 11.51 -1.74 14.08
N ALA A 42 12.08 -0.77 14.81
CA ALA A 42 13.51 -0.76 15.15
C ALA A 42 13.91 -1.93 16.06
N ASN A 43 13.03 -2.28 17.01
CA ASN A 43 13.23 -3.40 17.94
C ASN A 43 12.89 -4.77 17.32
N GLY A 44 12.40 -4.80 16.07
CA GLY A 44 12.00 -6.03 15.38
C GLY A 44 10.76 -6.71 15.97
N THR A 45 10.06 -6.05 16.88
CA THR A 45 8.86 -6.57 17.56
C THR A 45 7.58 -6.31 16.76
N LEU A 46 7.63 -5.41 15.77
CA LEU A 46 6.54 -5.08 14.86
C LEU A 46 6.96 -5.24 13.41
N LYS A 47 6.04 -5.69 12.55
CA LYS A 47 6.20 -5.74 11.09
C LYS A 47 5.01 -5.07 10.44
N LEU A 48 5.27 -4.24 9.44
CA LEU A 48 4.24 -3.64 8.59
C LEU A 48 4.15 -4.39 7.27
N ILE A 49 2.95 -4.76 6.86
CA ILE A 49 2.68 -5.52 5.63
C ILE A 49 1.51 -4.81 4.93
N GLY A 50 1.67 -4.53 3.65
CA GLY A 50 0.58 -4.09 2.78
C GLY A 50 -0.20 -5.29 2.29
N ALA A 51 -1.51 -5.17 2.22
CA ALA A 51 -2.40 -6.21 1.70
C ALA A 51 -3.44 -5.58 0.78
N HIS A 52 -3.77 -6.30 -0.29
CA HIS A 52 -4.84 -5.97 -1.22
C HIS A 52 -5.60 -7.27 -1.51
N TYR A 53 -6.91 -7.21 -1.34
CA TYR A 53 -7.81 -8.32 -1.62
C TYR A 53 -8.67 -7.95 -2.82
N ASP A 54 -8.53 -8.70 -3.90
CA ASP A 54 -9.41 -8.62 -5.05
C ASP A 54 -10.52 -9.66 -4.89
N PHE A 55 -11.72 -9.19 -4.55
CA PHE A 55 -12.89 -10.04 -4.37
C PHE A 55 -13.47 -10.56 -5.70
N VAL A 56 -13.08 -10.00 -6.85
CA VAL A 56 -13.55 -10.42 -8.17
C VAL A 56 -12.78 -11.67 -8.62
N SER A 57 -11.46 -11.63 -8.55
CA SER A 57 -10.59 -12.78 -8.87
C SER A 57 -10.43 -13.76 -7.69
N GLY A 58 -10.72 -13.33 -6.47
CA GLY A 58 -10.48 -14.10 -5.25
C GLY A 58 -9.01 -14.11 -4.82
N GLU A 59 -8.19 -13.20 -5.37
CA GLU A 59 -6.77 -13.12 -5.08
C GLU A 59 -6.46 -12.25 -3.86
N PHE A 60 -5.51 -12.71 -3.05
CA PHE A 60 -5.00 -11.96 -1.90
C PHE A 60 -3.51 -11.71 -2.07
N LEU A 61 -3.14 -10.46 -2.32
CA LEU A 61 -1.77 -10.02 -2.53
C LEU A 61 -1.26 -9.33 -1.27
N THR A 62 -0.10 -9.77 -0.79
CA THR A 62 0.61 -9.10 0.32
C THR A 62 2.01 -8.72 -0.10
N TRP A 63 2.51 -7.61 0.44
CA TRP A 63 3.85 -7.14 0.17
C TRP A 63 4.47 -6.45 1.37
N LYS A 64 5.80 -6.42 1.38
CA LYS A 64 6.60 -5.64 2.33
C LYS A 64 7.22 -4.48 1.55
N LYS A 65 7.11 -3.27 2.09
CA LYS A 65 7.66 -2.06 1.49
C LYS A 65 8.73 -1.44 2.38
#